data_AF-F8B253-F1
#
_entry.id   AF-F8B253-F1
#
_cell.length_a   1.000
_cell.length_b   1.000
_cell.length_c   1.000
_cell.angle_alpha   90.00
_cell.angle_beta   90.00
_cell.angle_gamma   90.00
#
_symmetry.space_group_name_H-M   'P 1'
#
loop_
_entity.id
_entity.type
_entity.pdbx_description
1 polymer ?
#
loop_
_entity_poly.entity_id
_entity_poly.type
_entity_poly.pdbx_seq_one_letter_code
_entity_poly.pdbx_strand_id
1 'polypeptide(L)'
;MSAVAVTGDDDAVTGHPRKARQEPANVPEATAGAVGGVDGTDDGGLTEDLAADLAGASLALARRFAGGATLWCLSPAWGPHAHHVAVEFVHPTVVGKPALPAVAVTGPDPVAMIRLAARPGDVVLAVAAADDPVVRAVLRRAPAWETGTIWIGSGPRPPAGTADHVLWLDDPDPLLPATGRLVLLYHLLWELTHVCLEHTAVLHPSAREQTGGTCVTCGDEGRLGEVVTPRGAADGRALVRTATGMELVSTLLVDPVATGDLVLVHAATAITRLDQDGE
;
A
#
# COMPACT_ATOMS: atom_id res chain seq x y z
N MET A 1 47.30 -35.36 -38.43
CA MET A 1 48.05 -35.58 -39.69
C MET A 1 47.05 -35.79 -40.81
N SER A 2 47.29 -35.12 -41.93
CA SER A 2 46.64 -35.18 -43.25
C SER A 2 45.21 -34.65 -43.43
N ALA A 3 45.18 -33.50 -44.12
CA ALA A 3 44.11 -32.99 -44.96
C ALA A 3 43.95 -33.79 -46.26
N VAL A 4 42.83 -33.63 -46.97
CA VAL A 4 42.74 -33.33 -48.42
C VAL A 4 41.32 -32.83 -48.74
N ALA A 5 41.26 -31.75 -49.54
CA ALA A 5 40.09 -31.06 -50.07
C ALA A 5 39.53 -31.74 -51.34
N VAL A 6 38.37 -31.27 -51.86
CA VAL A 6 38.12 -30.81 -53.25
C VAL A 6 36.62 -30.87 -53.64
N THR A 7 36.10 -29.71 -54.10
CA THR A 7 34.99 -29.37 -55.04
C THR A 7 33.61 -30.01 -54.86
N GLY A 8 32.45 -29.34 -54.95
CA GLY A 8 32.05 -28.14 -55.69
C GLY A 8 30.93 -28.56 -56.66
N ASP A 9 29.70 -28.06 -56.49
CA ASP A 9 28.85 -27.56 -57.59
C ASP A 9 27.50 -26.99 -57.10
N ASP A 10 27.13 -25.89 -57.78
CA ASP A 10 25.83 -25.31 -58.11
C ASP A 10 24.55 -25.66 -57.31
N ASP A 11 23.90 -24.60 -56.80
CA ASP A 11 22.43 -24.57 -56.76
C ASP A 11 21.86 -23.14 -57.00
N ALA A 12 21.31 -23.01 -58.21
CA ALA A 12 20.22 -22.17 -58.69
C ALA A 12 19.66 -21.04 -57.81
N VAL A 13 19.91 -19.80 -58.26
CA VAL A 13 19.08 -18.61 -57.97
C VAL A 13 17.72 -18.76 -58.65
N THR A 14 16.64 -18.84 -57.85
CA THR A 14 15.25 -18.73 -58.34
C THR A 14 14.55 -17.51 -57.70
N GLY A 15 13.90 -16.73 -58.56
CA GLY A 15 13.43 -15.38 -58.29
C GLY A 15 12.14 -15.28 -57.45
N HIS A 16 12.06 -14.19 -56.68
CA HIS A 16 10.85 -13.75 -55.99
C HIS A 16 10.00 -12.83 -56.90
N PRO A 17 8.69 -13.10 -57.10
CA PRO A 17 7.81 -12.17 -57.80
C PRO A 17 7.41 -10.99 -56.90
N ARG A 18 7.54 -9.77 -57.44
CA ARG A 18 7.13 -8.51 -56.80
C ARG A 18 5.60 -8.43 -56.71
N LYS A 19 5.04 -8.23 -55.51
CA LYS A 19 3.61 -7.97 -55.31
C LYS A 19 3.24 -6.55 -55.77
N ALA A 20 2.19 -6.46 -56.58
CA ALA A 20 1.61 -5.21 -57.08
C ALA A 20 0.94 -4.40 -55.96
N ARG A 21 1.06 -3.07 -56.05
CA ARG A 21 0.53 -2.08 -55.11
C ARG A 21 -0.96 -1.89 -55.41
N GLN A 22 -1.82 -2.08 -54.42
CA GLN A 22 -3.27 -1.93 -54.54
C GLN A 22 -3.66 -0.55 -54.01
N GLU A 23 -4.33 0.26 -54.85
CA GLU A 23 -4.83 1.59 -54.50
C GLU A 23 -6.10 1.48 -53.63
N PRO A 24 -6.29 2.34 -52.61
CA PRO A 24 -7.49 2.27 -51.77
C PRO A 24 -8.71 2.88 -52.48
N ALA A 25 -9.83 2.17 -52.37
CA ALA A 25 -11.14 2.60 -52.86
C ALA A 25 -11.73 3.73 -51.98
N ASN A 26 -12.41 4.66 -52.65
CA ASN A 26 -13.08 5.84 -52.09
C ASN A 26 -14.33 5.42 -51.28
N VAL A 27 -14.49 5.94 -50.05
CA VAL A 27 -15.67 5.72 -49.19
C VAL A 27 -16.38 7.07 -48.97
N PRO A 28 -17.72 7.17 -49.05
CA PRO A 28 -18.42 8.45 -49.06
C PRO A 28 -18.58 9.05 -47.66
N GLU A 29 -18.61 10.38 -47.64
CA GLU A 29 -18.80 11.27 -46.50
C GLU A 29 -20.20 11.10 -45.88
N ALA A 30 -20.27 10.94 -44.55
CA ALA A 30 -21.52 10.93 -43.79
C ALA A 30 -21.55 12.12 -42.81
N THR A 31 -22.64 12.87 -42.86
CA THR A 31 -22.88 14.10 -42.10
C THR A 31 -23.34 13.87 -40.66
N ALA A 32 -22.70 14.61 -39.74
CA ALA A 32 -23.16 15.16 -38.46
C ALA A 32 -23.93 14.29 -37.43
N GLY A 33 -23.31 14.10 -36.26
CA GLY A 33 -23.96 13.81 -34.98
C GLY A 33 -23.05 14.28 -33.84
N ALA A 34 -23.51 15.24 -33.04
CA ALA A 34 -22.74 15.89 -31.98
C ALA A 34 -22.24 14.88 -30.93
N VAL A 35 -20.93 14.88 -30.67
CA VAL A 35 -20.31 14.16 -29.56
C VAL A 35 -19.91 15.20 -28.52
N GLY A 36 -20.40 15.02 -27.30
CA GLY A 36 -20.03 15.83 -26.14
C GLY A 36 -18.51 15.80 -25.93
N GLY A 37 -17.98 16.94 -25.49
CA GLY A 37 -16.55 17.18 -25.33
C GLY A 37 -15.87 16.08 -24.51
N VAL A 38 -14.93 15.40 -25.15
CA VAL A 38 -13.82 14.75 -24.46
C VAL A 38 -12.79 15.86 -24.28
N ASP A 39 -12.75 16.44 -23.08
CA ASP A 39 -11.73 17.42 -22.72
C ASP A 39 -10.72 16.74 -21.81
N GLY A 40 -9.43 16.91 -22.13
CA GLY A 40 -8.30 16.41 -21.37
C GLY A 40 -7.57 15.22 -22.00
N THR A 41 -6.59 15.52 -22.86
CA THR A 41 -5.40 14.68 -22.99
C THR A 41 -4.77 14.53 -21.60
N ASP A 42 -4.86 13.33 -21.02
CA ASP A 42 -4.15 12.96 -19.80
C ASP A 42 -2.64 13.03 -20.09
N ASP A 43 -1.99 14.10 -19.65
CA ASP A 43 -0.55 14.37 -19.86
C ASP A 43 0.35 13.42 -19.03
N GLY A 44 -0.22 12.36 -18.44
CA GLY A 44 0.50 11.39 -17.61
C GLY A 44 1.01 11.97 -16.28
N GLY A 45 0.62 13.21 -15.96
CA GLY A 45 0.97 13.91 -14.74
C GLY A 45 0.13 13.46 -13.53
N LEU A 46 0.64 13.69 -12.32
CA LEU A 46 -0.14 13.50 -11.10
C LEU A 46 -1.21 14.59 -10.99
N THR A 47 -2.42 14.22 -10.58
CA THR A 47 -3.45 15.19 -10.20
C THR A 47 -3.01 15.98 -8.97
N GLU A 48 -3.58 17.18 -8.77
CA GLU A 48 -3.24 18.03 -7.62
C GLU A 48 -3.54 17.33 -6.28
N ASP A 49 -4.69 16.64 -6.19
CA ASP A 49 -5.07 15.88 -5.00
C ASP A 49 -4.09 14.73 -4.71
N LEU A 50 -3.70 13.96 -5.73
CA LEU A 50 -2.75 12.86 -5.55
C LEU A 50 -1.35 13.39 -5.18
N ALA A 51 -0.95 14.54 -5.71
CA ALA A 51 0.30 15.19 -5.34
C ALA A 51 0.28 15.66 -3.87
N ALA A 52 -0.84 16.20 -3.39
CA ALA A 52 -1.02 16.58 -1.99
C ALA A 52 -1.02 15.36 -1.04
N ASP A 53 -1.75 14.31 -1.40
CA ASP A 53 -1.77 13.03 -0.67
C ASP A 53 -0.36 12.42 -0.59
N LEU A 54 0.38 12.43 -1.71
CA LEU A 54 1.76 11.95 -1.80
C LEU A 54 2.69 12.75 -0.89
N ALA A 55 2.63 14.08 -0.92
CA ALA A 55 3.44 14.93 -0.05
C ALA A 55 3.15 14.67 1.44
N GLY A 56 1.88 14.51 1.80
CA GLY A 56 1.47 14.15 3.16
C GLY A 56 2.00 12.79 3.60
N ALA A 57 1.86 11.76 2.75
CA ALA A 57 2.36 10.42 3.02
C ALA A 57 3.88 10.37 3.15
N SER A 58 4.62 11.07 2.28
CA SER A 58 6.08 11.18 2.34
C SER A 58 6.56 11.82 3.63
N LEU A 59 5.93 12.92 4.07
CA LEU A 59 6.28 13.58 5.32
C LEU A 59 6.00 12.69 6.53
N ALA A 60 4.83 12.02 6.55
CA ALA A 60 4.48 11.09 7.62
C ALA A 60 5.45 9.92 7.69
N LEU A 61 5.79 9.32 6.55
CA LEU A 61 6.75 8.22 6.48
C LEU A 61 8.16 8.65 6.93
N ALA A 62 8.62 9.84 6.51
CA ALA A 62 9.89 10.41 6.96
C ALA A 62 9.94 10.60 8.47
N ARG A 63 8.86 11.11 9.09
CA ARG A 63 8.74 11.25 10.54
C ARG A 63 8.81 9.91 11.26
N ARG A 64 8.16 8.87 10.70
CA ARG A 64 8.22 7.51 11.25
C ARG A 64 9.63 6.94 11.18
N PHE A 65 10.32 7.07 10.05
CA PHE A 65 11.72 6.65 9.92
C PHE A 65 12.67 7.42 10.85
N ALA A 66 12.47 8.73 11.03
CA ALA A 66 13.23 9.50 12.01
C ALA A 66 13.01 9.01 13.45
N GLY A 67 11.85 8.42 13.73
CA GLY A 67 11.53 7.71 14.98
C GLY A 67 12.04 6.27 15.05
N GLY A 68 12.76 5.78 14.04
CA GLY A 68 13.32 4.42 14.00
C GLY A 68 12.38 3.33 13.48
N ALA A 69 11.33 3.70 12.74
CA ALA A 69 10.36 2.76 12.17
C ALA A 69 10.99 1.77 11.17
N THR A 70 10.39 0.59 11.08
CA THR A 70 10.52 -0.35 9.97
C THR A 70 9.31 -0.24 9.04
N LEU A 71 9.55 -0.28 7.73
CA LEU A 71 8.52 -0.31 6.69
C LEU A 71 8.19 -1.74 6.25
N TRP A 72 6.97 -2.20 6.50
CA TRP A 72 6.45 -3.51 6.12
C TRP A 72 5.68 -3.42 4.81
N CYS A 73 6.26 -3.92 3.72
CA CYS A 73 5.73 -3.81 2.37
C CYS A 73 4.92 -5.04 2.00
N LEU A 74 3.63 -4.89 1.69
CA LEU A 74 2.77 -6.00 1.23
C LEU A 74 2.18 -5.71 -0.15
N SER A 75 2.03 -6.76 -0.94
CA SER A 75 1.38 -6.71 -2.24
C SER A 75 0.90 -8.11 -2.62
N PRO A 76 -0.21 -8.60 -2.03
CA PRO A 76 -0.61 -10.01 -2.12
C PRO A 76 -0.84 -10.47 -3.56
N ALA A 77 -1.58 -9.69 -4.36
CA ALA A 77 -1.86 -10.02 -5.76
C ALA A 77 -0.68 -9.69 -6.71
N TRP A 78 0.23 -8.80 -6.32
CA TRP A 78 1.32 -8.30 -7.15
C TRP A 78 2.66 -8.36 -6.42
N GLY A 79 3.06 -9.56 -6.01
CA GLY A 79 4.23 -9.81 -5.16
C GLY A 79 5.55 -9.09 -5.54
N PRO A 80 5.88 -8.87 -6.83
CA PRO A 80 7.05 -8.08 -7.21
C PRO A 80 7.06 -6.65 -6.65
N HIS A 81 5.90 -6.00 -6.49
CA HIS A 81 5.84 -4.64 -5.94
C HIS A 81 6.29 -4.57 -4.47
N ALA A 82 5.94 -5.55 -3.64
CA ALA A 82 6.38 -5.58 -2.25
C ALA A 82 7.91 -5.66 -2.13
N HIS A 83 8.54 -6.48 -2.98
CA HIS A 83 9.99 -6.60 -3.05
C HIS A 83 10.65 -5.34 -3.58
N HIS A 84 10.07 -4.74 -4.63
CA HIS A 84 10.58 -3.53 -5.24
C HIS A 84 10.58 -2.39 -4.22
N VAL A 85 9.45 -2.13 -3.55
CA VAL A 85 9.40 -1.10 -2.52
C VAL A 85 10.45 -1.38 -1.43
N ALA A 86 10.53 -2.60 -0.90
CA ALA A 86 11.50 -2.91 0.15
C ALA A 86 12.96 -2.69 -0.29
N VAL A 87 13.34 -3.10 -1.51
CA VAL A 87 14.72 -2.97 -1.97
C VAL A 87 15.13 -1.51 -2.20
N GLU A 88 14.21 -0.66 -2.70
CA GLU A 88 14.50 0.77 -2.92
C GLU A 88 14.81 1.50 -1.60
N PHE A 89 14.11 1.15 -0.51
CA PHE A 89 14.39 1.73 0.80
C PHE A 89 15.69 1.18 1.42
N VAL A 90 15.99 -0.12 1.29
CA VAL A 90 17.19 -0.73 1.89
C VAL A 90 18.47 -0.45 1.08
N HIS A 91 18.37 -0.32 -0.24
CA HIS A 91 19.50 -0.11 -1.14
C HIS A 91 19.26 1.12 -2.03
N PRO A 92 19.29 2.34 -1.46
CA PRO A 92 19.01 3.55 -2.21
C PRO A 92 20.01 3.70 -3.37
N THR A 93 19.48 3.88 -4.58
CA THR A 93 20.28 3.99 -5.81
C THR A 93 20.94 5.36 -5.98
N VAL A 94 20.56 6.34 -5.15
CA VAL A 94 21.11 7.70 -5.15
C VAL A 94 22.24 7.82 -4.14
N VAL A 95 23.39 8.31 -4.61
CA VAL A 95 24.60 8.50 -3.80
C VAL A 95 24.30 9.40 -2.59
N GLY A 96 24.66 8.93 -1.39
CA GLY A 96 24.57 9.71 -0.16
C GLY A 96 23.25 9.58 0.61
N LYS A 97 22.21 8.95 0.04
CA LYS A 97 20.96 8.66 0.77
C LYS A 97 21.17 7.49 1.75
N PRO A 98 20.70 7.60 3.00
CA PRO A 98 20.82 6.50 3.97
C PRO A 98 19.91 5.33 3.59
N ALA A 99 20.36 4.10 3.87
CA ALA A 99 19.51 2.93 3.83
C ALA A 99 18.45 3.01 4.96
N LEU A 100 17.20 2.74 4.62
CA LEU A 100 16.06 2.76 5.54
C LEU A 100 15.51 1.34 5.75
N PRO A 101 15.12 0.94 6.98
CA PRO A 101 14.67 -0.43 7.26
C PRO A 101 13.33 -0.72 6.56
N ALA A 102 13.34 -1.64 5.60
CA ALA A 102 12.13 -2.11 4.93
C ALA A 102 12.16 -3.62 4.67
N VAL A 103 11.00 -4.26 4.75
CA VAL A 103 10.85 -5.71 4.62
C VAL A 103 9.65 -6.03 3.72
N ALA A 104 9.86 -6.85 2.70
CA ALA A 104 8.78 -7.40 1.89
C ALA A 104 8.10 -8.56 2.62
N VAL A 105 6.78 -8.50 2.75
CA VAL A 105 5.95 -9.51 3.42
C VAL A 105 5.38 -10.46 2.37
N THR A 106 5.93 -11.68 2.28
CA THR A 106 5.74 -12.59 1.13
C THR A 106 5.27 -14.01 1.49
N GLY A 107 5.13 -14.29 2.78
CA GLY A 107 4.60 -15.55 3.30
C GLY A 107 3.08 -15.68 3.22
N PRO A 108 2.54 -16.88 3.53
CA PRO A 108 1.13 -17.23 3.33
C PRO A 108 0.16 -16.52 4.28
N ASP A 109 0.64 -15.98 5.40
CA ASP A 109 -0.16 -15.23 6.36
C ASP A 109 0.50 -13.89 6.70
N PRO A 110 0.29 -12.85 5.86
CA PRO A 110 0.78 -11.50 6.11
C PRO A 110 0.30 -10.90 7.43
N VAL A 111 -0.94 -11.22 7.85
CA VAL A 111 -1.51 -10.70 9.10
C VAL A 111 -0.72 -11.24 10.29
N ALA A 112 -0.48 -12.55 10.37
CA ALA A 112 0.27 -13.14 11.46
C ALA A 112 1.73 -12.67 11.49
N MET A 113 2.38 -12.55 10.33
CA MET A 113 3.77 -12.08 10.25
C MET A 113 3.91 -10.65 10.77
N ILE A 114 3.07 -9.72 10.29
CA ILE A 114 3.10 -8.33 10.73
C ILE A 114 2.72 -8.24 12.22
N ARG A 115 1.67 -8.96 12.66
CA ARG A 115 1.28 -9.01 14.08
C ARG A 115 2.45 -9.39 14.98
N LEU A 116 3.25 -10.38 14.57
CA LEU A 116 4.38 -10.88 15.36
C LEU A 116 5.58 -9.93 15.34
N ALA A 117 5.89 -9.34 14.19
CA ALA A 117 7.17 -8.65 13.97
C ALA A 117 7.10 -7.13 14.11
N ALA A 118 5.95 -6.52 13.79
CA ALA A 118 5.80 -5.07 13.81
C ALA A 118 5.81 -4.52 15.23
N ARG A 119 6.53 -3.41 15.39
CA ARG A 119 6.64 -2.65 16.62
C ARG A 119 5.76 -1.40 16.55
N PRO A 120 5.32 -0.88 17.70
CA PRO A 120 4.73 0.45 17.77
C PRO A 120 5.61 1.49 17.07
N GLY A 121 5.02 2.29 16.20
CA GLY A 121 5.71 3.28 15.39
C GLY A 121 6.15 2.80 14.00
N ASP A 122 6.10 1.50 13.70
CA ASP A 122 6.36 0.97 12.36
C ASP A 122 5.29 1.44 11.34
N VAL A 123 5.55 1.24 10.06
CA VAL A 123 4.62 1.57 8.97
C VAL A 123 4.35 0.35 8.13
N VAL A 124 3.09 0.14 7.77
CA VAL A 124 2.65 -0.84 6.78
C VAL A 124 2.35 -0.11 5.47
N LEU A 125 3.03 -0.50 4.38
CA LEU A 125 2.74 -0.02 3.04
C LEU A 125 2.18 -1.15 2.18
N ALA A 126 0.93 -1.00 1.75
CA ALA A 126 0.26 -1.92 0.86
C ALA A 126 0.24 -1.41 -0.58
N VAL A 127 0.53 -2.28 -1.54
CA VAL A 127 0.25 -2.07 -2.97
C VAL A 127 -0.79 -3.10 -3.40
N ALA A 128 -2.05 -2.70 -3.54
CA ALA A 128 -3.14 -3.65 -3.82
C ALA A 128 -4.41 -2.94 -4.32
N ALA A 129 -5.34 -3.70 -4.91
CA ALA A 129 -6.69 -3.24 -5.22
C ALA A 129 -7.48 -2.95 -3.91
N ALA A 130 -8.45 -2.04 -3.98
CA ALA A 130 -9.17 -1.55 -2.80
C ALA A 130 -10.00 -2.62 -2.07
N ASP A 131 -10.34 -3.73 -2.73
CA ASP A 131 -11.11 -4.84 -2.19
C ASP A 131 -10.24 -6.01 -1.72
N ASP A 132 -8.90 -5.89 -1.76
CA ASP A 132 -8.00 -6.96 -1.31
C ASP A 132 -8.24 -7.30 0.17
N PRO A 133 -8.71 -8.53 0.48
CA PRO A 133 -9.13 -8.89 1.82
C PRO A 133 -7.97 -9.01 2.80
N VAL A 134 -6.77 -9.35 2.31
CA VAL A 134 -5.57 -9.48 3.15
C VAL A 134 -5.09 -8.09 3.55
N VAL A 135 -5.04 -7.16 2.61
CA VAL A 135 -4.67 -5.76 2.90
C VAL A 135 -5.66 -5.15 3.88
N ARG A 136 -6.97 -5.28 3.63
CA ARG A 136 -8.01 -4.80 4.57
C ARG A 136 -7.86 -5.40 5.96
N ALA A 137 -7.58 -6.69 6.06
CA ALA A 137 -7.39 -7.37 7.34
C ALA A 137 -6.17 -6.84 8.11
N VAL A 138 -5.08 -6.50 7.42
CA VAL A 138 -3.89 -5.87 8.00
C VAL A 138 -4.19 -4.44 8.44
N LEU A 139 -4.76 -3.62 7.56
CA LEU A 139 -5.00 -2.19 7.83
C LEU A 139 -5.97 -1.97 8.98
N ARG A 140 -7.04 -2.77 9.09
CA ARG A 140 -7.98 -2.70 10.24
C ARG A 140 -7.32 -2.98 11.59
N ARG A 141 -6.17 -3.66 11.61
CA ARG A 141 -5.44 -4.01 12.85
C ARG A 141 -4.36 -3.01 13.20
N ALA A 142 -3.96 -2.17 12.25
CA ALA A 142 -2.89 -1.21 12.42
C ALA A 142 -3.05 -0.30 13.67
N PRO A 143 -4.26 0.18 14.02
CA PRO A 143 -4.42 0.97 15.24
C PRO A 143 -4.09 0.18 16.52
N ALA A 144 -4.49 -1.10 16.59
CA ALA A 144 -4.17 -1.96 17.74
C ALA A 144 -2.68 -2.34 17.79
N TRP A 145 -1.97 -2.24 16.67
CA TRP A 145 -0.53 -2.47 16.59
C TRP A 145 0.31 -1.20 16.72
N GLU A 146 -0.34 -0.03 16.78
CA GLU A 146 0.28 1.30 16.73
C GLU A 146 1.18 1.49 15.50
N THR A 147 0.79 0.94 14.36
CA THR A 147 1.50 1.09 13.09
C THR A 147 0.81 2.12 12.21
N GLY A 148 1.59 2.98 11.53
CA GLY A 148 1.06 3.83 10.46
C GLY A 148 0.75 3.02 9.20
N THR A 149 -0.09 3.56 8.33
CA THR A 149 -0.57 2.85 7.13
C THR A 149 -0.54 3.72 5.88
N ILE A 150 0.01 3.16 4.80
CA ILE A 150 0.00 3.75 3.45
C ILE A 150 -0.57 2.71 2.49
N TRP A 151 -1.56 3.08 1.70
CA TRP A 151 -2.15 2.19 0.69
C TRP A 151 -2.05 2.80 -0.69
N ILE A 152 -1.31 2.14 -1.57
CA ILE A 152 -1.11 2.50 -2.96
C ILE A 152 -1.94 1.56 -3.85
N GLY A 153 -2.67 2.11 -4.81
CA GLY A 153 -3.45 1.29 -5.75
C GLY A 153 -4.12 2.09 -6.85
N SER A 154 -5.08 1.45 -7.52
CA SER A 154 -5.79 1.99 -8.67
C SER A 154 -7.21 1.44 -8.77
N GLY A 155 -8.06 2.09 -9.57
CA GLY A 155 -9.47 1.72 -9.77
C GLY A 155 -10.38 2.36 -8.71
N PRO A 156 -11.47 1.70 -8.26
CA PRO A 156 -12.33 2.25 -7.21
C PRO A 156 -11.54 2.55 -5.93
N ARG A 157 -11.51 3.81 -5.51
CA ARG A 157 -10.78 4.24 -4.31
C ARG A 157 -11.39 3.63 -3.05
N PRO A 158 -10.59 3.15 -2.07
CA PRO A 158 -11.12 2.69 -0.80
C PRO A 158 -11.80 3.83 -0.03
N PRO A 159 -12.76 3.54 0.86
CA PRO A 159 -13.40 4.54 1.70
C PRO A 159 -12.38 5.34 2.53
N ALA A 160 -12.68 6.61 2.78
CA ALA A 160 -11.86 7.45 3.65
C ALA A 160 -11.71 6.81 5.05
N GLY A 161 -10.51 6.94 5.63
CA GLY A 161 -10.19 6.38 6.95
C GLY A 161 -9.82 4.88 6.95
N THR A 162 -9.80 4.21 5.80
CA THR A 162 -9.35 2.81 5.73
C THR A 162 -7.83 2.66 5.91
N ALA A 163 -7.07 3.72 5.61
CA ALA A 163 -5.64 3.88 5.89
C ALA A 163 -5.36 5.34 6.25
N ASP A 164 -4.23 5.62 6.91
CA ASP A 164 -3.80 6.98 7.25
C ASP A 164 -3.50 7.78 5.97
N HIS A 165 -2.91 7.11 4.97
CA HIS A 165 -2.63 7.69 3.65
C HIS A 165 -3.06 6.74 2.54
N VAL A 166 -3.78 7.26 1.55
CA VAL A 166 -4.22 6.53 0.37
C VAL A 166 -3.69 7.24 -0.87
N LEU A 167 -2.80 6.59 -1.62
CA LEU A 167 -2.22 7.09 -2.86
C LEU A 167 -2.84 6.33 -4.03
N TRP A 168 -3.82 6.94 -4.70
CA TRP A 168 -4.68 6.22 -5.63
C TRP A 168 -4.68 6.82 -7.02
N LEU A 169 -4.49 5.96 -8.02
CA LEU A 169 -4.60 6.32 -9.42
C LEU A 169 -6.04 6.10 -9.90
N ASP A 170 -6.66 7.16 -10.41
CA ASP A 170 -7.99 7.11 -11.01
C ASP A 170 -7.91 6.62 -12.46
N ASP A 171 -7.56 5.35 -12.61
CA ASP A 171 -7.48 4.67 -13.90
C ASP A 171 -8.01 3.23 -13.73
N PRO A 172 -9.06 2.85 -14.48
CA PRO A 172 -9.69 1.55 -14.37
C PRO A 172 -8.97 0.43 -15.15
N ASP A 173 -7.84 0.71 -15.82
CA ASP A 173 -7.09 -0.29 -16.58
C ASP A 173 -6.61 -1.45 -15.69
N PRO A 174 -7.09 -2.69 -15.91
CA PRO A 174 -6.65 -3.84 -15.12
C PRO A 174 -5.16 -4.17 -15.30
N LEU A 175 -4.51 -3.67 -16.36
CA LEU A 175 -3.08 -3.83 -16.60
C LEU A 175 -2.24 -2.77 -15.89
N LEU A 176 -2.84 -1.72 -15.31
CA LEU A 176 -2.12 -0.64 -14.64
C LEU A 176 -1.04 -1.13 -13.67
N PRO A 177 -1.26 -2.18 -12.84
CA PRO A 177 -0.21 -2.68 -11.95
C PRO A 177 1.07 -3.15 -12.67
N ALA A 178 1.00 -3.44 -13.97
CA ALA A 178 2.12 -3.83 -14.82
C ALA A 178 2.63 -2.71 -15.75
N THR A 179 1.95 -1.57 -15.84
CA THR A 179 2.34 -0.44 -16.73
C THR A 179 3.50 0.40 -16.23
N GLY A 180 3.82 0.33 -14.94
CA GLY A 180 4.83 1.16 -14.29
C GLY A 180 4.28 2.37 -13.52
N ARG A 181 2.98 2.69 -13.62
CA ARG A 181 2.42 3.86 -12.90
C ARG A 181 2.47 3.73 -11.37
N LEU A 182 2.18 2.54 -10.83
CA LEU A 182 2.38 2.27 -9.40
C LEU A 182 3.85 2.38 -9.00
N VAL A 183 4.76 1.95 -9.89
CA VAL A 183 6.21 2.03 -9.70
C VAL A 183 6.66 3.47 -9.54
N LEU A 184 6.24 4.33 -10.47
CA LEU A 184 6.50 5.76 -10.40
C LEU A 184 5.98 6.36 -9.08
N LEU A 185 4.77 5.99 -8.66
CA LEU A 185 4.16 6.54 -7.45
C LEU A 185 4.95 6.19 -6.18
N TYR A 186 5.39 4.93 -6.01
CA TYR A 186 6.22 4.58 -4.85
C TYR A 186 7.68 5.04 -4.98
N HIS A 187 8.21 5.26 -6.20
CA HIS A 187 9.51 5.91 -6.40
C HIS A 187 9.47 7.37 -5.98
N LEU A 188 8.40 8.11 -6.32
CA LEU A 188 8.23 9.48 -5.85
C LEU A 188 8.00 9.54 -4.34
N LEU A 189 7.24 8.58 -3.77
CA LEU A 189 7.10 8.45 -2.32
C LEU A 189 8.46 8.28 -1.65
N TRP A 190 9.30 7.38 -2.19
CA TRP A 190 10.67 7.14 -1.72
C TRP A 190 11.53 8.41 -1.81
N GLU A 191 11.51 9.11 -2.95
CA GLU A 191 12.34 10.30 -3.19
C GLU A 191 11.95 11.42 -2.22
N LEU A 192 10.65 11.73 -2.15
CA LEU A 192 10.13 12.78 -1.28
C LEU A 192 10.31 12.45 0.21
N THR A 193 10.22 11.18 0.59
CA THR A 193 10.55 10.76 1.97
C THR A 193 12.00 11.12 2.31
N HIS A 194 12.94 10.86 1.40
CA HIS A 194 14.33 11.23 1.59
C HIS A 194 14.57 12.74 1.56
N VAL A 195 13.83 13.49 0.73
CA VAL A 195 13.86 14.96 0.76
C VAL A 195 13.43 15.47 2.14
N CYS A 196 12.34 14.94 2.71
CA CYS A 196 11.91 15.32 4.06
C CYS A 196 12.96 14.99 5.13
N LEU A 197 13.66 13.85 5.02
CA LEU A 197 14.72 13.46 5.96
C LEU A 197 15.94 14.41 5.91
N GLU A 198 16.23 15.00 4.76
CA GLU A 198 17.28 16.02 4.62
C GLU A 198 16.88 17.36 5.23
N HIS A 199 15.58 17.63 5.34
CA HIS A 199 15.02 18.85 5.92
C HIS A 199 14.50 18.62 7.34
N THR A 200 15.38 18.35 8.30
CA THR A 200 15.02 17.98 9.69
C THR A 200 14.02 18.90 10.38
N ALA A 201 13.94 20.18 10.01
CA ALA A 201 12.95 21.14 10.53
C ALA A 201 11.49 20.71 10.31
N VAL A 202 11.18 19.95 9.24
CA VAL A 202 9.82 19.48 8.96
C VAL A 202 9.45 18.21 9.74
N LEU A 203 10.43 17.53 10.32
CA LEU A 203 10.23 16.25 11.02
C LEU A 203 9.63 16.42 12.42
N HIS A 204 9.76 17.61 13.02
CA HIS A 204 9.15 17.87 14.32
C HIS A 204 7.71 18.39 14.13
N PRO A 205 6.71 17.79 14.82
CA PRO A 205 5.37 18.33 14.84
C PRO A 205 5.41 19.75 15.42
N SER A 206 4.69 20.65 14.78
CA SER A 206 4.56 22.02 15.23
C SER A 206 3.81 22.08 16.58
N ALA A 207 4.09 23.08 17.42
CA ALA A 207 3.48 23.21 18.75
C ALA A 207 1.93 23.24 18.74
N ARG A 208 1.33 23.61 17.60
CA ARG A 208 -0.12 23.58 17.36
C ARG A 208 -0.69 22.17 17.16
N GLU A 209 0.07 21.26 16.57
CA GLU A 209 -0.34 19.85 16.38
C GLU A 209 -0.30 19.09 17.72
N GLN A 210 0.54 19.53 18.66
CA GLN A 210 0.70 18.91 19.98
C GLN A 210 -0.39 19.31 20.99
N THR A 211 -1.16 20.36 20.73
CA THR A 211 -2.14 20.92 21.69
C THR A 211 -3.56 20.35 21.55
N GLY A 212 -3.79 19.40 20.65
CA GLY A 212 -5.10 18.79 20.38
C GLY A 212 -5.50 17.64 21.31
N GLY A 213 -4.97 17.57 22.53
CA GLY A 213 -5.27 16.47 23.46
C GLY A 213 -6.64 16.63 24.15
N THR A 214 -7.53 15.67 23.97
CA THR A 214 -8.71 15.48 24.84
C THR A 214 -8.23 15.31 26.29
N CYS A 215 -8.93 15.90 27.26
CA CYS A 215 -8.63 15.69 28.68
C CYS A 215 -8.74 14.19 29.03
N VAL A 216 -7.67 13.59 29.58
CA VAL A 216 -7.62 12.17 30.00
C VAL A 216 -8.73 11.78 30.98
N THR A 217 -9.34 12.74 31.67
CA THR A 217 -10.45 12.53 32.61
C THR A 217 -11.83 12.63 31.95
N CYS A 218 -11.94 13.24 30.77
CA CYS A 218 -13.20 13.49 30.06
C CYS A 218 -13.27 12.80 28.68
N GLY A 219 -12.17 12.18 28.23
CA GLY A 219 -12.12 11.42 26.98
C GLY A 219 -12.87 10.11 27.13
N ASP A 220 -14.08 10.05 26.59
CA ASP A 220 -14.83 8.81 26.36
C ASP A 220 -14.27 8.10 25.10
N GLU A 221 -12.96 7.84 25.10
CA GLU A 221 -12.26 7.31 23.93
C GLU A 221 -12.29 5.78 23.96
N GLY A 222 -12.99 5.19 22.99
CA GLY A 222 -12.88 3.77 22.68
C GLY A 222 -11.59 3.50 21.91
N ARG A 223 -10.78 2.55 22.39
CA ARG A 223 -9.53 2.14 21.74
C ARG A 223 -9.73 0.82 21.03
N LEU A 224 -9.20 0.71 19.82
CA LEU A 224 -9.20 -0.58 19.13
C LEU A 224 -8.27 -1.57 19.85
N GLY A 225 -8.78 -2.76 20.10
CA GLY A 225 -8.03 -3.88 20.64
C GLY A 225 -8.16 -5.12 19.77
N GLU A 226 -7.09 -5.91 19.71
CA GLU A 226 -7.09 -7.24 19.09
C GLU A 226 -6.97 -8.32 20.16
N VAL A 227 -7.90 -9.27 20.18
CA VAL A 227 -7.90 -10.39 21.12
C VAL A 227 -6.71 -11.31 20.81
N VAL A 228 -5.79 -11.44 21.77
CA VAL A 228 -4.63 -12.35 21.65
C VAL A 228 -4.95 -13.71 22.23
N THR A 229 -5.56 -13.73 23.42
CA THR A 229 -5.94 -14.97 24.09
C THR A 229 -7.30 -14.80 24.76
N PRO A 230 -8.37 -15.47 24.28
CA PRO A 230 -9.60 -15.55 25.02
C PRO A 230 -9.35 -16.37 26.29
N ARG A 231 -9.69 -15.85 27.48
CA ARG A 231 -9.74 -16.71 28.67
C ARG A 231 -11.14 -17.31 28.73
N GLY A 232 -11.24 -18.53 29.24
CA GLY A 232 -12.49 -19.28 29.22
C GLY A 232 -13.63 -18.53 29.90
N ALA A 233 -14.87 -18.88 29.53
CA ALA A 233 -16.12 -18.22 29.95
C ALA A 233 -16.30 -18.05 31.48
N ALA A 234 -15.53 -18.75 32.31
CA ALA A 234 -15.55 -18.59 33.76
C ALA A 234 -14.97 -17.23 34.24
N ASP A 235 -14.01 -16.66 33.51
CA ASP A 235 -13.36 -15.40 33.87
C ASP A 235 -13.98 -14.17 33.17
N GLY A 236 -14.71 -14.38 32.07
CA GLY A 236 -15.36 -13.31 31.29
C GLY A 236 -14.41 -12.24 30.77
N ARG A 237 -13.14 -12.60 30.53
CA ARG A 237 -12.07 -11.69 30.15
C ARG A 237 -11.21 -12.26 29.02
N ALA A 238 -10.58 -11.39 28.25
CA ALA A 238 -9.57 -11.75 27.27
C ALA A 238 -8.30 -10.91 27.45
N LEU A 239 -7.15 -11.48 27.06
CA LEU A 239 -5.93 -10.72 26.87
C LEU A 239 -5.99 -10.05 25.50
N VAL A 240 -5.96 -8.72 25.48
CA VAL A 240 -6.15 -7.90 24.29
C VAL A 240 -4.91 -7.03 24.07
N ARG A 241 -4.44 -6.97 22.82
CA ARG A 241 -3.40 -6.03 22.38
C ARG A 241 -4.08 -4.73 21.94
N THR A 242 -3.62 -3.61 22.48
CA THR A 242 -4.00 -2.26 22.05
C THR A 242 -2.75 -1.49 21.64
N ALA A 243 -2.93 -0.27 21.12
CA ALA A 243 -1.81 0.64 20.83
C ALA A 243 -0.85 0.78 22.02
N THR A 244 -1.38 0.88 23.24
CA THR A 244 -0.57 1.07 24.47
C THR A 244 0.02 -0.23 25.02
N GLY A 245 -0.17 -1.36 24.34
CA GLY A 245 0.31 -2.67 24.76
C GLY A 245 -0.80 -3.64 25.19
N MET A 246 -0.43 -4.63 25.98
CA MET A 246 -1.30 -5.75 26.36
C MET A 246 -2.10 -5.42 27.62
N GLU A 247 -3.42 -5.64 27.58
CA GLU A 247 -4.32 -5.43 28.71
C GLU A 247 -5.33 -6.58 28.87
N LEU A 248 -5.78 -6.80 30.12
CA LEU A 248 -6.88 -7.71 30.41
C LEU A 248 -8.19 -6.94 30.32
N VAL A 249 -9.05 -7.37 29.39
CA VAL A 249 -10.31 -6.70 29.06
C VAL A 249 -11.49 -7.60 29.41
N SER A 250 -12.51 -7.04 30.04
CA SER A 250 -13.81 -7.71 30.25
C SER A 250 -14.52 -7.90 28.91
N THR A 251 -14.91 -9.13 28.60
CA THR A 251 -15.60 -9.49 27.34
C THR A 251 -17.05 -9.90 27.56
N LEU A 252 -17.57 -9.78 28.79
CA LEU A 252 -18.94 -10.19 29.17
C LEU A 252 -20.05 -9.62 28.28
N LEU A 253 -19.84 -8.46 27.64
CA LEU A 253 -20.81 -7.82 26.76
C LEU A 253 -20.77 -8.36 25.31
N VAL A 254 -19.67 -9.00 24.92
CA VAL A 254 -19.37 -9.40 23.53
C VAL A 254 -18.97 -10.87 23.40
N ASP A 255 -19.04 -11.63 24.50
CA ASP A 255 -18.75 -13.06 24.49
C ASP A 255 -19.73 -13.82 23.56
N PRO A 256 -19.26 -14.85 22.84
CA PRO A 256 -17.90 -15.37 22.83
C PRO A 256 -16.95 -14.58 21.90
N VAL A 257 -15.70 -14.42 22.34
CA VAL A 257 -14.60 -13.87 21.53
C VAL A 257 -13.56 -14.93 21.15
N ALA A 258 -12.95 -14.78 19.98
CA ALA A 258 -11.87 -15.64 19.49
C ALA A 258 -10.55 -14.87 19.35
N THR A 259 -9.42 -15.60 19.31
CA THR A 259 -8.13 -15.00 18.97
C THR A 259 -8.19 -14.34 17.59
N GLY A 260 -7.78 -13.08 17.51
CA GLY A 260 -7.79 -12.27 16.29
C GLY A 260 -9.06 -11.42 16.10
N ASP A 261 -10.07 -11.58 16.98
CA ASP A 261 -11.23 -10.69 17.00
C ASP A 261 -10.79 -9.26 17.33
N LEU A 262 -11.42 -8.28 16.67
CA LEU A 262 -11.22 -6.87 16.95
C LEU A 262 -12.34 -6.36 17.82
N VAL A 263 -11.99 -5.71 18.92
CA VAL A 263 -12.94 -5.21 19.91
C VAL A 263 -12.69 -3.74 20.17
N LEU A 264 -13.76 -2.98 20.39
CA LEU A 264 -13.67 -1.62 20.89
C LEU A 264 -13.59 -1.68 22.41
N VAL A 265 -12.48 -1.21 22.97
CA VAL A 265 -12.21 -1.25 24.41
C VAL A 265 -12.40 0.13 25.02
N HIS A 266 -13.29 0.21 26.01
CA HIS A 266 -13.49 1.39 26.83
C HIS A 266 -13.49 0.99 28.31
N ALA A 267 -12.75 1.73 29.16
CA ALA A 267 -12.64 1.45 30.60
C ALA A 267 -12.37 -0.04 30.94
N ALA A 268 -11.41 -0.66 30.23
CA ALA A 268 -11.04 -2.08 30.35
C ALA A 268 -12.20 -3.08 30.08
N THR A 269 -13.21 -2.66 29.31
CA THR A 269 -14.34 -3.48 28.87
C THR A 269 -14.47 -3.41 27.35
N ALA A 270 -14.63 -4.56 26.70
CA ALA A 270 -14.98 -4.63 25.29
C ALA A 270 -16.48 -4.33 25.16
N ILE A 271 -16.80 -3.21 24.51
CA ILE A 271 -18.18 -2.73 24.37
C ILE A 271 -18.84 -3.20 23.07
N THR A 272 -18.05 -3.47 22.03
CA THR A 272 -18.51 -4.11 20.80
C THR A 272 -17.38 -4.90 20.15
N ARG A 273 -17.74 -5.88 19.31
CA ARG A 273 -16.81 -6.53 18.37
C ARG A 273 -17.00 -5.87 17.00
N LEU A 274 -15.91 -5.63 16.29
CA LEU A 274 -15.95 -5.13 14.92
C LEU A 274 -16.04 -6.31 13.96
N ASP A 275 -17.04 -6.27 13.09
CA ASP A 275 -17.24 -7.29 12.08
C ASP A 275 -16.27 -7.10 10.90
N GLN A 276 -16.17 -8.09 10.01
CA GLN A 276 -15.22 -8.05 8.89
C GLN A 276 -15.46 -6.89 7.91
N ASP A 277 -16.65 -6.29 7.95
CA ASP A 277 -17.09 -5.20 7.09
C ASP A 277 -16.96 -3.80 7.73
N GLY A 278 -16.56 -3.72 9.01
CA GLY A 278 -16.31 -2.44 9.69
C GLY A 278 -17.56 -1.67 10.14
N GLU A 279 -18.70 -2.36 10.30
CA GLU A 279 -19.84 -1.88 11.10
C GLU A 279 -19.71 -2.31 12.57
#